data_AF-A0A1G9QPC8-F1
#
_entry.id   AF-A0A1G9QPC8-F1
#
_cell.length_a   1.000
_cell.length_b   1.000
_cell.length_c   1.000
_cell.angle_alpha   90.00
_cell.angle_beta   90.00
_cell.angle_gamma   90.00
#
_symmetry.space_group_name_H-M   'P 1'
#
loop_
_entity.id
_entity.type
_entity.pdbx_description
1 polymer ?
#
loop_
_entity_poly.entity_id
_entity_poly.type
_entity_poly.pdbx_seq_one_letter_code
_entity_poly.pdbx_strand_id
1 'polypeptide(L)' 'MKSLNKLTRVFLLGITGISILCSCSTVKSYQKNKLNDSEMALTSRKVQKFEQSFQLYREGASGANGGKSGGGCGCN' A
#
# COMPACT_ATOMS: atom_id res chain seq x y z
N MET A 1 -29.27 29.74 -7.24
CA MET A 1 -28.14 28.96 -6.68
C MET A 1 -27.34 29.87 -5.76
N LYS A 2 -27.43 29.69 -4.43
CA LYS A 2 -26.82 30.62 -3.47
C LYS A 2 -25.30 30.43 -3.47
N SER A 3 -24.57 31.50 -3.80
CA SER A 3 -23.12 31.54 -3.82
C SER A 3 -22.57 31.21 -2.42
N LEU A 4 -21.96 30.03 -2.25
CA LEU A 4 -21.28 29.67 -1.00
C LEU A 4 -20.04 30.56 -0.80
N ASN A 5 -19.97 31.24 0.35
CA ASN A 5 -18.84 32.09 0.75
C ASN A 5 -17.52 31.31 0.71
N LYS A 6 -16.44 32.00 0.33
CA LYS A 6 -15.08 31.42 0.22
C LYS A 6 -14.64 30.76 1.54
N LEU A 7 -15.04 31.34 2.67
CA LEU A 7 -14.77 30.83 4.01
C LEU A 7 -15.49 29.50 4.30
N THR A 8 -16.76 29.35 3.91
CA THR A 8 -17.50 28.09 4.08
C THR A 8 -16.91 26.96 3.23
N ARG A 9 -16.37 27.28 2.05
CA ARG A 9 -15.66 26.30 1.20
C ARG A 9 -14.34 25.83 1.82
N VAL A 10 -13.57 26.74 2.43
CA VAL A 10 -12.33 26.40 3.15
C VAL A 10 -12.63 25.51 4.35
N PHE A 11 -13.69 25.82 5.10
CA PHE A 11 -14.10 25.02 6.26
C PHE A 11 -14.55 23.60 5.85
N LEU A 12 -15.30 23.48 4.75
CA LEU A 12 -15.69 22.19 4.18
C LEU A 12 -14.48 21.34 3.76
N LEU A 13 -13.48 21.94 3.10
CA LEU A 13 -12.24 21.24 2.72
C LEU A 13 -11.44 20.80 3.95
N GLY A 14 -11.36 21.63 4.99
CA GLY A 14 -10.67 21.31 6.23
C GLY A 14 -11.30 20.11 6.96
N ILE A 15 -12.63 20.07 7.06
CA ILE A 15 -13.35 18.95 7.69
C ILE A 15 -13.09 17.64 6.94
N THR A 16 -13.17 17.66 5.61
CA THR A 16 -12.92 16.45 4.80
C THR A 16 -11.49 15.92 4.95
N GLY A 17 -10.50 16.79 5.10
CA GLY A 17 -9.11 16.38 5.29
C GLY A 17 -8.86 15.67 6.63
N ILE A 18 -9.51 16.12 7.70
CA ILE A 18 -9.34 15.55 9.05
C ILE A 18 -9.93 14.14 9.14
N SER A 19 -11.07 13.89 8.48
CA SER A 19 -11.73 12.58 8.51
C SER A 19 -10.87 11.44 7.93
N ILE A 20 -9.98 11.73 6.99
CA ILE A 20 -9.10 10.74 6.35
C ILE A 20 -8.01 10.24 7.31
N LEU A 21 -7.57 11.08 8.25
CA LEU A 21 -6.50 10.73 9.18
C LEU A 21 -6.99 9.85 10.35
N CYS A 22 -8.29 9.82 10.63
CA CYS A 22 -8.87 9.02 11.72
C CYS A 22 -9.05 7.53 11.41
N SER A 23 -8.80 7.06 10.18
CA SER A 23 -9.04 5.66 9.79
C SER A 23 -7.90 4.69 10.17
N CYS A 24 -6.77 5.18 10.68
CA CYS A 24 -5.64 4.32 11.06
C CYS A 24 -5.84 3.74 12.47
N SER A 25 -6.02 2.42 12.57
CA SER A 25 -6.18 1.71 13.84
C SER A 25 -5.00 0.78 14.11
N THR A 26 -4.50 0.75 15.35
CA THR A 26 -3.45 -0.17 15.77
C THR A 26 -4.01 -1.57 16.01
N VAL A 27 -3.43 -2.58 15.35
CA VAL A 27 -3.83 -3.98 15.51
C VAL A 27 -2.99 -4.66 16.58
N LYS A 28 -3.66 -5.34 17.53
CA LYS A 28 -2.98 -6.09 18.59
C LYS A 28 -2.19 -7.27 17.99
N SER A 29 -1.02 -7.58 18.54
CA SER A 29 -0.09 -8.56 17.94
C SER A 29 -0.71 -9.93 17.64
N TYR A 30 -1.63 -10.42 18.47
CA TYR A 30 -2.31 -11.71 18.27
C TYR A 30 -3.37 -11.69 17.15
N GLN A 31 -3.90 -10.52 16.79
CA GLN A 31 -4.83 -10.37 15.66
C GLN A 31 -4.10 -10.31 14.32
N LYS A 32 -2.80 -9.98 14.32
CA LYS A 32 -1.97 -9.94 13.10
C LYS A 32 -1.91 -11.29 12.40
N ASN A 33 -1.98 -12.41 13.13
CA ASN A 33 -2.02 -13.73 12.52
C ASN A 33 -3.23 -13.95 11.58
N LYS A 34 -4.32 -13.19 11.76
CA LYS A 34 -5.49 -13.25 10.86
C LYS A 34 -5.37 -12.30 9.65
N LEU A 35 -4.44 -11.35 9.74
CA LEU A 35 -4.16 -10.40 8.66
C LEU A 35 -3.04 -10.93 7.77
N ASN A 36 -2.04 -11.59 8.34
CA ASN A 36 -0.88 -12.12 7.63
C ASN A 36 -1.27 -13.31 6.75
N ASP A 37 -1.65 -13.05 5.51
CA ASP A 37 -1.82 -14.08 4.48
C ASP A 37 -0.46 -14.58 3.98
N SER A 38 -0.39 -15.88 3.71
CA SER A 38 0.70 -16.54 3.01
C SER A 38 1.06 -15.90 1.66
N GLU A 39 0.09 -15.30 0.97
CA GLU A 39 0.31 -14.61 -0.31
C GLU A 39 0.91 -13.21 -0.18
N MET A 40 0.83 -12.59 1.00
CA MET A 40 1.47 -11.30 1.29
C MET A 40 2.96 -11.44 1.64
N ALA A 41 3.49 -12.67 1.64
CA ALA A 41 4.92 -12.88 1.73
C ALA A 41 5.62 -12.26 0.51
N LEU A 42 6.48 -11.28 0.75
CA LEU A 42 7.19 -10.55 -0.31
C LEU A 42 8.07 -11.46 -1.17
N THR A 43 8.45 -12.63 -0.66
CA THR A 43 9.29 -13.56 -1.41
C THR A 43 8.51 -14.20 -2.57
N SER A 44 9.08 -14.09 -3.77
CA SER A 44 8.53 -14.72 -4.97
C SER A 44 8.46 -16.24 -4.80
N ARG A 45 7.30 -16.83 -5.16
CA ARG A 45 7.14 -18.30 -5.19
C ARG A 45 8.15 -18.90 -6.17
N LYS A 46 8.58 -20.13 -5.92
CA LYS A 46 9.60 -20.80 -6.77
C LYS A 46 9.22 -20.78 -8.26
N VAL A 47 7.93 -20.94 -8.58
CA VAL A 47 7.39 -20.90 -9.94
C VAL A 47 7.42 -19.50 -10.58
N GLN A 48 7.26 -18.43 -9.79
CA GLN A 48 7.22 -17.05 -10.25
C GLN A 48 8.62 -16.43 -10.46
N LYS A 49 9.69 -17.09 -9.98
CA LYS A 49 11.07 -16.59 -10.15
C LYS A 49 11.47 -16.49 -11.62
N PHE A 50 11.09 -17.48 -12.43
CA PHE A 50 11.40 -17.46 -13.86
C PHE A 50 10.66 -16.32 -14.58
N GLU A 51 9.38 -16.12 -14.23
CA GLU A 51 8.56 -15.03 -14.78
C GLU A 51 9.16 -13.67 -14.42
N GLN A 52 9.51 -13.49 -13.15
CA GLN A 52 10.13 -12.26 -12.69
C GLN A 52 11.51 -12.02 -13.33
N SER A 53 12.31 -13.06 -13.56
CA SER A 53 13.59 -12.93 -14.25
C SER A 53 13.43 -12.49 -15.71
N PHE A 54 12.42 -12.97 -16.44
CA PHE A 54 12.18 -12.47 -17.80
C PHE A 54 11.75 -11.00 -17.78
N GLN A 55 10.87 -10.61 -16.85
CA GLN A 55 10.37 -9.22 -16.76
C GLN A 55 11.48 -8.26 -16.34
N LEU A 56 12.34 -8.67 -15.41
CA LEU A 56 13.52 -7.90 -15.01
C LEU A 56 14.48 -7.73 -16.19
N TYR A 57 14.76 -8.80 -16.92
CA TYR A 57 15.72 -8.77 -18.03
C TYR A 57 15.21 -7.97 -19.23
N ARG A 58 13.92 -8.12 -19.58
CA ARG A 58 13.35 -7.50 -20.78
C ARG A 58 12.78 -6.10 -20.55
N GLU A 59 12.12 -5.89 -19.41
CA GLU A 59 11.39 -4.65 -19.10
C GLU A 59 12.04 -3.84 -17.97
N GLY A 60 13.12 -4.34 -17.35
CA GLY A 60 13.73 -3.70 -16.17
C GLY A 60 12.81 -3.69 -14.94
N ALA A 61 11.73 -4.46 -14.94
CA ALA A 61 10.70 -4.40 -13.92
C ALA A 61 11.22 -4.94 -12.59
N SER A 62 11.29 -4.07 -11.58
CA SER A 62 11.69 -4.42 -10.21
C SER A 62 10.47 -4.40 -9.30
N GLY A 63 9.96 -5.58 -8.93
CA GLY A 63 8.84 -5.72 -7.98
C GLY A 63 9.26 -5.60 -6.51
N ALA A 64 8.32 -5.33 -5.61
CA ALA A 64 8.56 -5.25 -4.16
C ALA A 64 8.66 -6.66 -3.52
N ASN A 65 9.71 -7.40 -3.88
CA ASN A 65 9.78 -8.84 -3.60
C ASN A 65 10.75 -9.21 -2.46
N GLY A 66 11.17 -8.20 -1.68
CA GLY A 66 12.10 -8.35 -0.54
C GLY A 66 13.48 -8.94 -0.90
N GLY A 67 13.85 -8.97 -2.17
CA GLY A 67 15.07 -9.64 -2.67
C GLY A 67 15.99 -8.69 -3.42
N LYS A 68 17.18 -9.16 -3.83
CA LYS A 68 18.18 -8.31 -4.52
C LYS A 68 17.68 -7.75 -5.86
N SER A 69 16.86 -8.52 -6.58
CA SER A 69 16.27 -8.12 -7.88
C SER A 69 14.98 -7.33 -7.75
N GLY A 70 14.51 -7.07 -6.52
CA GLY A 70 13.22 -6.42 -6.28
C GLY A 70 13.19 -5.79 -4.90
N GLY A 71 13.43 -4.47 -4.84
CA GLY A 71 13.53 -3.71 -3.61
C GLY A 71 12.18 -3.11 -3.19
N GLY A 72 11.82 -3.31 -1.93
CA GLY A 72 10.66 -2.68 -1.32
C GLY A 72 10.69 -2.82 0.20
N CYS A 73 10.26 -1.78 0.91
CA CYS A 73 9.80 -1.87 2.29
C CYS A 73 8.47 -2.63 2.24
N GLY A 74 8.52 -3.95 2.20
CA GLY A 74 7.28 -4.67 2.10
C GLY A 74 6.52 -4.60 3.42
N CYS A 75 5.28 -4.17 3.32
CA CYS A 75 4.35 -4.09 4.43
C CYS A 75 3.71 -5.47 4.59
N ASN A 76 3.94 -6.11 5.74
CA ASN A 76 3.08 -7.17 6.25
C ASN A 76 2.31 -6.61 7.45
#